data_AF-A0A1E3Q3N5-F1
#
_entry.id   AF-A0A1E3Q3N5-F1
#
_cell.length_a   1.000
_cell.length_b   1.000
_cell.length_c   1.000
_cell.angle_alpha   90.00
_cell.angle_beta   90.00
_cell.angle_gamma   90.00
#
_symmetry.space_group_name_H-M   'P 1'
#
loop_
_entity.id
_entity.type
_entity.pdbx_description
1 polymer ?
#
loop_
_entity_poly.entity_id
_entity_poly.type
_entity_poly.pdbx_seq_one_letter_code
_entity_poly.pdbx_strand_id
1 'polypeptide(L)' 'MRKLPNIIITGTPGTGKSAHSERLVELMPKMTYVSINKYIKDYSLEDGFDEERQSTMVDEDKVSH' A
#
# COMPACT_ATOMS: atom_id res chain seq x y z
N MET A 1 27.10 7.41 4.15
CA MET A 1 26.21 6.76 3.16
C MET A 1 24.82 7.38 3.28
N ARG A 2 24.20 7.85 2.20
CA ARG A 2 22.85 8.47 2.27
C ARG A 2 21.78 7.38 2.46
N LYS A 3 20.84 7.60 3.38
CA LYS A 3 19.65 6.75 3.52
C LYS A 3 18.71 7.00 2.33
N LEU A 4 18.05 5.95 1.86
CA LEU A 4 16.98 6.07 0.86
C LEU A 4 15.71 6.66 1.51
N PRO A 5 14.90 7.42 0.77
CA PRO A 5 13.65 7.97 1.29
C PRO A 5 12.54 6.91 1.30
N ASN A 6 11.49 7.18 2.10
CA ASN A 6 10.20 6.51 1.96
C ASN A 6 9.32 7.34 1.00
N ILE A 7 8.61 6.66 0.10
CA ILE A 7 7.75 7.30 -0.90
C ILE A 7 6.35 6.70 -0.76
N ILE A 8 5.34 7.57 -0.65
CA ILE A 8 3.93 7.19 -0.66
C ILE A 8 3.35 7.59 -2.01
N ILE A 9 2.79 6.62 -2.74
CA ILE A 9 2.11 6.84 -4.01
C ILE A 9 0.61 6.66 -3.77
N THR A 10 -0.13 7.77 -3.82
CA THR A 10 -1.58 7.82 -3.57
C THR A 10 -2.32 8.47 -4.73
N GLY A 11 -3.66 8.42 -4.71
CA GLY A 11 -4.53 8.90 -5.78
C GLY A 11 -5.76 8.02 -5.97
N THR A 12 -6.74 8.54 -6.70
CA THR A 12 -8.04 7.85 -6.92
C THR A 12 -7.86 6.45 -7.52
N PRO A 13 -8.73 5.48 -7.20
CA PRO A 13 -8.69 4.15 -7.81
C PRO A 13 -8.58 4.20 -9.35
N GLY A 14 -7.81 3.29 -9.94
CA GLY A 14 -7.64 3.22 -11.40
C GLY A 14 -6.59 4.14 -12.03
N THR A 15 -5.99 5.09 -11.31
CA THR A 15 -4.98 6.05 -11.85
C THR A 15 -3.59 5.46 -12.15
N GLY A 16 -3.39 4.15 -12.02
CA GLY A 16 -2.11 3.50 -12.36
C GLY A 16 -1.04 3.48 -11.26
N LYS A 17 -1.41 3.77 -10.00
CA LYS A 17 -0.48 3.80 -8.85
C LYS A 17 0.37 2.54 -8.71
N SER A 18 -0.24 1.35 -8.69
CA SER A 18 0.49 0.09 -8.51
C SER A 18 1.48 -0.17 -9.64
N ALA A 19 1.05 0.05 -10.89
CA ALA A 19 1.92 -0.08 -12.06
C ALA A 19 3.10 0.90 -12.01
N HIS A 20 2.87 2.14 -11.55
CA HIS A 20 3.94 3.12 -11.37
C HIS A 20 4.93 2.69 -10.28
N SER A 21 4.44 2.21 -9.13
CA SER A 21 5.28 1.72 -8.02
C SER A 21 6.14 0.52 -8.43
N GLU A 22 5.56 -0.44 -9.17
CA GLU A 22 6.27 -1.61 -9.68
C GLU A 22 7.40 -1.20 -10.63
N ARG A 23 7.12 -0.29 -11.57
CA ARG A 23 8.15 0.22 -12.48
C ARG A 23 9.22 1.05 -11.77
N LEU A 24 8.87 1.78 -10.71
CA LEU A 24 9.84 2.53 -9.92
C LEU A 24 10.87 1.60 -9.26
N VAL A 25 10.44 0.47 -8.69
CA VAL A 25 11.37 -0.46 -8.05
C VAL A 25 12.20 -1.28 -9.04
N GLU A 26 11.69 -1.54 -10.26
CA GLU A 26 12.51 -2.07 -11.37
C GLU A 26 13.69 -1.14 -11.69
N LEU A 27 13.44 0.18 -11.71
CA LEU A 27 14.46 1.20 -11.96
C LEU A 27 15.34 1.50 -10.74
N MET A 28 14.85 1.21 -9.53
CA MET A 28 15.51 1.46 -8.25
C MET A 28 15.58 0.19 -7.40
N PRO A 29 16.46 -0.78 -7.73
CA PRO A 29 16.48 -2.11 -7.10
C PRO A 29 16.85 -2.13 -5.61
N LYS A 30 17.28 -0.99 -5.05
CA LYS A 30 17.54 -0.83 -3.61
C LYS A 30 16.31 -0.38 -2.83
N MET A 31 15.21 -0.07 -3.50
CA MET A 31 13.92 0.25 -2.87
C MET A 31 13.06 -1.01 -2.82
N THR A 32 12.19 -1.07 -1.82
CA THR A 32 11.23 -2.15 -1.64
C THR A 32 9.83 -1.62 -1.92
N TYR A 33 9.10 -2.29 -2.80
CA TYR A 33 7.70 -2.00 -3.02
C TYR A 33 6.86 -2.67 -1.93
N VAL A 34 6.01 -1.88 -1.28
CA VAL A 34 5.04 -2.36 -0.30
C VAL A 34 3.64 -2.06 -0.85
N SER A 35 2.88 -3.11 -1.13
CA SER A 35 1.46 -2.99 -1.47
C SER A 35 0.63 -2.97 -0.20
N ILE A 36 -0.04 -1.84 0.08
CA ILE A 36 -0.89 -1.69 1.27
C ILE A 36 -2.04 -2.69 1.25
N ASN A 37 -2.68 -2.92 0.09
CA ASN A 37 -3.76 -3.91 -0.02
C ASN A 37 -3.28 -5.34 0.29
N LYS A 38 -2.04 -5.67 -0.10
CA LYS A 38 -1.46 -6.97 0.23
C LYS A 38 -1.11 -7.05 1.71
N TYR A 39 -0.56 -5.98 2.28
CA TYR A 39 -0.24 -5.89 3.70
C TYR A 39 -1.49 -6.08 4.58
N ILE A 40 -2.59 -5.39 4.27
CA ILE A 40 -3.87 -5.57 4.98
C ILE A 40 -4.33 -7.03 4.99
N LYS A 41 -4.25 -7.71 3.84
CA LYS A 41 -4.63 -9.12 3.70
C LYS A 41 -3.68 -10.06 4.44
N ASP A 42 -2.38 -9.88 4.24
CA ASP A 42 -1.34 -10.75 4.81
C ASP A 42 -1.37 -10.70 6.36
N TYR A 43 -1.75 -9.57 6.95
CA TYR A 43 -1.84 -9.37 8.41
C TYR A 43 -3.28 -9.43 8.95
N SER A 44 -4.28 -9.80 8.14
CA SER A 44 -5.69 -9.89 8.56
C SER A 44 -6.21 -8.62 9.25
N LEU A 45 -5.88 -7.46 8.69
CA LEU A 45 -6.20 -6.13 9.24
C LEU A 45 -7.56 -5.62 8.76
N GLU A 46 -8.41 -6.48 8.22
CA GLU A 46 -9.73 -6.09 7.70
C GLU A 46 -10.72 -5.99 8.87
N ASP A 47 -11.49 -4.90 8.92
CA ASP A 47 -12.56 -4.64 9.91
C ASP A 47 -13.92 -4.43 9.23
N GLY A 48 -14.16 -5.20 8.17
CA GLY A 48 -15.38 -5.15 7.38
C GLY A 48 -15.24 -4.43 6.04
N PHE A 49 -16.38 -4.21 5.39
CA PHE A 49 -16.47 -3.65 4.04
C PHE A 49 -17.48 -2.50 4.02
N ASP A 50 -17.06 -1.36 3.48
CA ASP A 50 -17.91 -0.20 3.25
C ASP A 50 -18.60 -0.37 1.88
N GLU A 51 -19.89 -0.72 1.90
CA GLU A 51 -20.71 -0.92 0.70
C GLU A 51 -20.96 0.38 -0.08
N GLU A 52 -20.98 1.53 0.57
CA GLU A 52 -21.19 2.81 -0.14
C GLU A 52 -19.95 3.17 -0.96
N ARG A 53 -18.76 2.97 -0.37
CA ARG A 53 -17.47 3.28 -1.00
C ARG A 53 -16.87 2.12 -1.78
N GLN A 54 -17.48 0.94 -1.70
CA GLN A 54 -16.98 -0.31 -2.29
C GLN A 54 -15.52 -0.58 -1.89
N SER A 55 -15.19 -0.42 -0.61
CA SER A 55 -13.82 -0.50 -0.09
C SER A 55 -13.72 -1.22 1.25
N THR A 56 -12.62 -1.94 1.46
CA THR A 56 -12.29 -2.57 2.74
C THR A 56 -12.04 -1.54 3.83
N MET A 57 -12.68 -1.70 4.98
CA MET A 57 -12.36 -0.98 6.21
C MET A 57 -11.17 -1.66 6.89
N VAL A 58 -10.24 -0.87 7.42
CA VAL A 58 -8.98 -1.36 7.98
C VAL A 58 -8.98 -1.12 9.50
N ASP A 59 -8.63 -2.16 10.24
CA ASP A 59 -8.36 -2.10 11.67
C ASP A 59 -7.00 -1.44 11.92
N GLU A 60 -7.01 -0.15 12.24
CA GLU A 60 -5.78 0.61 12.50
C GLU A 60 -5.13 0.24 13.85
N ASP A 61 -5.90 -0.26 14.82
CA ASP A 61 -5.35 -0.65 16.14
C ASP A 61 -4.43 -1.86 16.00
N LYS A 62 -4.78 -2.83 15.14
CA LYS A 62 -3.93 -3.99 14.81
C LYS A 62 -2.61 -3.64 14.11
N VAL A 63 -2.47 -2.44 13.53
CA VAL A 63 -1.25 -2.02 12.82
C VAL A 63 -0.09 -1.71 13.78
N SER A 64 -0.39 -1.45 15.06
CA SER A 64 0.55 -0.92 16.04
C SER A 64 1.24 -1.96 16.95
N HIS A 65 0.97 -3.25 16.73
CA HIS A 65 1.50 -4.39 17.51
C HIS A 65 2.26 -5.39 16.63
#